data_AF-A0A6B8M3Y9-F1
#
_entry.id   AF-A0A6B8M3Y9-F1
#
_cell.length_a   1.000
_cell.length_b   1.000
_cell.length_c   1.000
_cell.angle_alpha   90.00
_cell.angle_beta   90.00
_cell.angle_gamma   90.00
#
_symmetry.space_group_name_H-M   'P 1'
#
loop_
_entity.id
_entity.type
_entity.pdbx_description
1 polymer ?
#
loop_
_entity_poly.entity_id
_entity_poly.type
_entity_poly.pdbx_seq_one_letter_code
_entity_poly.pdbx_strand_id
1 'polypeptide(L)'
;MLPSISDGCIFEGVILMPLTKEELAAIVAVTGRFENSSRPYEGVSGDFDGQGISCGVLQWNIGQSSLQPLVIKAGEARVLARMPNFGPEMWLACNSPIQDGLTIVRGWQVGAKLNPEPLSELKAFMGSPEMRAIQDARIAVTAASAELLANTWVSDRGAARARTLQEMAFFFDLVTQNGGTKGVVYADVQHFINVNTAAKSVQIVSDWIFDQPPNVAGIGDAKNNAALWPTIVADDDLELFVFAFLRCQKSKPQWQIDTLNRKGALAARKGFVHKKQYDFRDIFSRTK
;
A
#
# COMPACT_ATOMS: atom_id res chain seq x y z
N MET A 1 -17.08 -10.33 -22.23
CA MET A 1 -17.46 -11.49 -21.38
C MET A 1 -16.18 -11.90 -20.67
N LEU A 2 -15.99 -11.48 -19.42
CA LEU A 2 -14.79 -11.83 -18.64
C LEU A 2 -14.98 -13.26 -18.09
N PRO A 3 -13.93 -14.11 -18.08
CA PRO A 3 -14.07 -15.44 -17.54
C PRO A 3 -14.29 -15.39 -16.03
N SER A 4 -15.22 -16.23 -15.57
CA SER A 4 -15.45 -16.54 -14.16
C SER A 4 -14.18 -17.16 -13.57
N ILE A 5 -13.55 -16.47 -12.62
CA ILE A 5 -12.46 -17.02 -11.80
C ILE A 5 -13.13 -17.76 -10.64
N SER A 6 -13.55 -19.01 -10.85
CA SER A 6 -14.12 -19.85 -9.79
C SER A 6 -13.39 -21.17 -9.56
N ASP A 7 -12.44 -21.55 -10.42
CA ASP A 7 -11.73 -22.83 -10.28
C ASP A 7 -10.23 -22.60 -10.45
N GLY A 8 -9.46 -22.97 -9.43
CA GLY A 8 -8.00 -22.81 -9.42
C GLY A 8 -7.38 -23.54 -10.62
N CYS A 9 -6.76 -22.79 -11.53
CA CYS A 9 -5.94 -23.37 -12.59
C CYS A 9 -4.58 -23.77 -12.00
N ILE A 10 -4.22 -25.05 -12.14
CA ILE A 10 -2.85 -25.52 -11.90
C ILE A 10 -2.03 -25.12 -13.14
N PHE A 11 -1.13 -24.15 -12.99
CA PHE A 11 -0.02 -23.93 -13.90
C PHE A 11 1.25 -24.45 -13.22
N GLU A 12 1.97 -25.38 -13.88
CA GLU A 12 3.30 -25.83 -13.47
C GLU A 12 3.44 -26.34 -12.01
N GLY A 13 2.40 -26.99 -11.48
CA GLY A 13 2.44 -27.57 -10.12
C GLY A 13 2.32 -26.56 -8.98
N VAL A 14 2.08 -25.27 -9.27
CA VAL A 14 1.78 -24.24 -8.27
C VAL A 14 0.26 -24.20 -8.02
N ILE A 15 -0.16 -24.40 -6.78
CA ILE A 15 -1.57 -24.26 -6.37
C ILE A 15 -1.89 -22.76 -6.31
N LEU A 16 -2.54 -22.24 -7.35
CA LEU A 16 -3.15 -20.92 -7.33
C LEU A 16 -4.41 -20.97 -6.46
N MET A 17 -4.33 -20.41 -5.25
CA MET A 17 -5.51 -20.19 -4.42
C MET A 17 -6.07 -18.80 -4.73
N PRO A 18 -7.31 -18.69 -5.21
CA PRO A 18 -7.93 -17.40 -5.45
C PRO A 18 -8.09 -16.65 -4.12
N LEU A 19 -7.81 -15.35 -4.12
CA LEU A 19 -7.99 -14.47 -2.99
C LEU A 19 -9.42 -14.56 -2.40
N THR A 20 -9.55 -14.96 -1.14
CA THR A 20 -10.87 -15.00 -0.49
C THR A 20 -11.32 -13.60 -0.06
N LYS A 21 -12.62 -13.44 0.25
CA LYS A 21 -13.14 -12.18 0.79
C LYS A 21 -12.51 -11.82 2.14
N GLU A 22 -12.24 -12.83 2.96
CA GLU A 22 -11.62 -12.71 4.27
C GLU A 22 -10.15 -12.27 4.13
N GLU A 23 -9.42 -12.85 3.17
CA GLU A 23 -8.05 -12.43 2.86
C GLU A 23 -8.02 -11.00 2.33
N LEU A 24 -8.93 -10.63 1.42
CA LEU A 24 -9.06 -9.27 0.93
C LEU A 24 -9.34 -8.27 2.05
N ALA A 25 -10.27 -8.60 2.96
CA ALA A 25 -10.56 -7.78 4.12
C ALA A 25 -9.32 -7.65 5.05
N ALA A 26 -8.58 -8.73 5.26
CA ALA A 26 -7.37 -8.73 6.08
C ALA A 26 -6.25 -7.87 5.48
N ILE A 27 -5.93 -8.01 4.19
CA ILE A 27 -4.85 -7.22 3.56
C ILE A 27 -5.22 -5.74 3.44
N VAL A 28 -6.50 -5.42 3.23
CA VAL A 28 -7.02 -4.05 3.28
C VAL A 28 -6.89 -3.49 4.69
N ALA A 29 -7.27 -4.24 5.72
CA ALA A 29 -7.14 -3.81 7.10
C ALA A 29 -5.67 -3.59 7.50
N VAL A 30 -4.75 -4.49 7.10
CA VAL A 30 -3.31 -4.34 7.34
C VAL A 30 -2.76 -3.08 6.66
N THR A 31 -3.08 -2.87 5.38
CA THR A 31 -2.63 -1.70 4.62
C THR A 31 -3.20 -0.41 5.19
N GLY A 32 -4.49 -0.42 5.54
CA GLY A 32 -5.18 0.73 6.13
C GLY A 32 -4.77 1.06 7.57
N ARG A 33 -4.23 0.09 8.33
CA ARG A 33 -3.77 0.30 9.73
C ARG A 33 -2.70 1.38 9.84
N PHE A 34 -1.87 1.53 8.81
CA PHE A 34 -0.85 2.57 8.75
C PHE A 34 -1.44 3.99 8.58
N GLU A 35 -2.64 4.10 7.99
CA GLU A 35 -3.30 5.37 7.67
C GLU A 35 -4.26 5.88 8.78
N ASN A 36 -4.30 5.22 9.95
CA ASN A 36 -5.07 5.65 11.14
C ASN A 36 -6.58 5.87 10.94
N SER A 37 -7.30 5.05 10.17
CA SER A 37 -8.77 5.16 10.11
C SER A 37 -9.50 3.88 10.50
N SER A 38 -10.38 3.98 11.49
CA SER A 38 -11.38 2.97 11.83
C SER A 38 -12.48 2.84 10.74
N ARG A 39 -12.50 3.76 9.77
CA ARG A 39 -13.43 3.82 8.64
C ARG A 39 -12.65 4.07 7.34
N PRO A 40 -11.94 3.06 6.79
CA PRO A 40 -11.00 3.25 5.68
C PRO A 40 -11.66 3.76 4.39
N TYR A 41 -12.91 3.37 4.12
CA TYR A 41 -13.66 3.88 2.96
C TYR A 41 -13.97 5.38 3.04
N GLU A 42 -13.94 5.97 4.23
CA GLU A 42 -14.18 7.40 4.49
C GLU A 42 -12.86 8.15 4.72
N GLY A 43 -11.70 7.51 4.49
CA GLY A 43 -10.40 8.17 4.62
C GLY A 43 -10.31 9.36 3.67
N VAL A 44 -10.08 10.56 4.19
CA VAL A 44 -9.91 11.78 3.39
C VAL A 44 -8.81 12.62 4.04
N SER A 45 -7.83 13.04 3.25
CA SER A 45 -6.71 13.88 3.65
C SER A 45 -6.46 14.98 2.61
N GLY A 46 -5.85 16.10 3.06
CA GLY A 46 -5.54 17.27 2.23
C GLY A 46 -4.18 17.19 1.55
N ASP A 47 -3.68 18.32 1.03
CA ASP A 47 -2.52 18.39 0.15
C ASP A 47 -1.17 18.43 0.91
N PHE A 48 -0.84 17.38 1.66
CA PHE A 48 0.42 17.32 2.42
C PHE A 48 1.62 16.85 1.58
N ASP A 49 1.38 16.22 0.44
CA ASP A 49 2.39 15.59 -0.43
C ASP A 49 2.33 16.07 -1.90
N GLY A 50 1.55 17.11 -2.17
CA GLY A 50 1.40 17.69 -3.50
C GLY A 50 0.34 17.01 -4.38
N GLN A 51 -0.40 16.02 -3.87
CA GLN A 51 -1.42 15.28 -4.63
C GLN A 51 -2.83 15.91 -4.60
N GLY A 52 -3.00 17.05 -3.93
CA GLY A 52 -4.27 17.78 -3.82
C GLY A 52 -5.15 17.23 -2.69
N ILE A 53 -5.89 16.16 -2.98
CA ILE A 53 -6.65 15.42 -1.95
C ILE A 53 -6.42 13.93 -2.16
N SER A 54 -6.40 13.18 -1.06
CA SER A 54 -6.31 11.71 -1.07
C SER A 54 -7.53 11.13 -0.37
N CYS A 55 -8.20 10.18 -1.01
CA CYS A 55 -9.53 9.70 -0.62
C CYS A 55 -9.60 8.17 -0.63
N GLY A 56 -10.44 7.62 0.24
CA GLY A 56 -10.80 6.21 0.31
C GLY A 56 -9.69 5.28 0.82
N VAL A 57 -9.97 3.98 0.75
CA VAL A 57 -9.14 2.91 1.35
C VAL A 57 -7.68 2.95 0.86
N LEU A 58 -7.46 3.18 -0.43
CA LEU A 58 -6.12 3.18 -1.05
C LEU A 58 -5.57 4.59 -1.31
N GLN A 59 -6.16 5.62 -0.70
CA GLN A 59 -5.71 7.03 -0.82
C GLN A 59 -5.59 7.49 -2.29
N TRP A 60 -6.62 7.20 -3.09
CA TRP A 60 -6.72 7.68 -4.47
C TRP A 60 -6.75 9.21 -4.49
N ASN A 61 -6.01 9.81 -5.42
CA ASN A 61 -5.76 11.23 -5.43
C ASN A 61 -5.82 11.85 -6.84
N ILE A 62 -5.97 13.17 -6.88
CA ILE A 62 -6.06 13.94 -8.13
C ILE A 62 -4.70 14.00 -8.83
N GLY A 63 -3.62 14.22 -8.08
CA GLY A 63 -2.27 14.43 -8.62
C GLY A 63 -1.71 13.25 -9.43
N GLN A 64 -2.13 12.02 -9.12
CA GLN A 64 -1.78 10.81 -9.87
C GLN A 64 -2.88 10.35 -10.84
N SER A 65 -3.93 11.15 -11.00
CA SER A 65 -5.11 10.79 -11.78
C SER A 65 -5.82 9.50 -11.31
N SER A 66 -5.67 9.13 -10.03
CA SER A 66 -6.14 7.84 -9.51
C SER A 66 -7.53 7.92 -8.88
N LEU A 67 -7.99 9.11 -8.47
CA LEU A 67 -9.33 9.34 -7.93
C LEU A 67 -10.38 9.54 -9.02
N GLN A 68 -10.01 10.21 -10.10
CA GLN A 68 -10.89 10.59 -11.21
C GLN A 68 -11.70 9.42 -11.77
N PRO A 69 -11.11 8.23 -12.05
CA PRO A 69 -11.87 7.11 -12.59
C PRO A 69 -12.96 6.60 -11.64
N LEU A 70 -12.78 6.73 -10.32
CA LEU A 70 -13.78 6.29 -9.33
C LEU A 70 -14.96 7.27 -9.33
N VAL A 71 -14.68 8.57 -9.32
CA VAL A 71 -15.70 9.63 -9.30
C VAL A 71 -16.52 9.63 -10.58
N ILE A 72 -15.86 9.53 -11.75
CA ILE A 72 -16.53 9.41 -13.05
C ILE A 72 -17.44 8.18 -13.06
N LYS A 73 -16.97 7.04 -12.55
CA LYS A 73 -17.77 5.81 -12.48
C LYS A 73 -18.98 5.92 -11.55
N ALA A 74 -18.89 6.69 -10.48
CA ALA A 74 -20.04 6.95 -9.59
C ALA A 74 -21.11 7.81 -10.26
N GLY A 75 -20.70 8.68 -11.19
CA GLY A 75 -21.57 9.52 -12.00
C GLY A 75 -21.98 10.83 -11.33
N GLU A 76 -22.19 11.85 -12.16
CA GLU A 76 -22.45 13.24 -11.74
C GLU A 76 -23.60 13.36 -10.76
N ALA A 77 -24.76 12.78 -11.08
CA ALA A 77 -25.95 12.87 -10.24
C ALA A 77 -25.71 12.36 -8.80
N ARG A 78 -24.83 11.35 -8.63
CA ARG A 78 -24.47 10.82 -7.31
C ARG A 78 -23.49 11.72 -6.58
N VAL A 79 -22.52 12.28 -7.30
CA VAL A 79 -21.59 13.29 -6.75
C VAL A 79 -22.39 14.49 -6.23
N LEU A 80 -23.25 15.08 -7.06
CA LEU A 80 -24.08 16.23 -6.70
C LEU A 80 -25.02 15.94 -5.52
N ALA A 81 -25.62 14.74 -5.48
CA ALA A 81 -26.52 14.36 -4.39
C ALA A 81 -25.82 14.13 -3.04
N ARG A 82 -24.54 13.72 -3.05
CA ARG A 82 -23.77 13.42 -1.83
C ARG A 82 -22.87 14.57 -1.39
N MET A 83 -22.53 15.47 -2.30
CA MET A 83 -21.74 16.68 -2.08
C MET A 83 -22.56 17.90 -2.53
N PRO A 84 -23.56 18.34 -1.77
CA PRO A 84 -24.48 19.38 -2.22
C PRO A 84 -23.80 20.73 -2.49
N ASN A 85 -22.75 21.09 -1.75
CA ASN A 85 -22.06 22.37 -1.93
C ASN A 85 -20.82 22.24 -2.83
N PHE A 86 -20.08 21.14 -2.72
CA PHE A 86 -18.79 20.94 -3.43
C PHE A 86 -18.87 19.95 -4.59
N GLY A 87 -20.03 19.34 -4.83
CA GLY A 87 -20.23 18.34 -5.88
C GLY A 87 -19.96 18.83 -7.29
N PRO A 88 -20.45 20.02 -7.70
CA PRO A 88 -20.14 20.57 -9.03
C PRO A 88 -18.64 20.74 -9.26
N GLU A 89 -17.93 21.26 -8.26
CA GLU A 89 -16.48 21.43 -8.30
C GLU A 89 -15.74 20.09 -8.28
N MET A 90 -16.19 19.12 -7.47
CA MET A 90 -15.62 17.77 -7.45
C MET A 90 -15.77 17.07 -8.81
N TRP A 91 -16.96 17.17 -9.41
CA TRP A 91 -17.23 16.60 -10.73
C TRP A 91 -16.34 17.25 -11.79
N LEU A 92 -16.22 18.58 -11.77
CA LEU A 92 -15.34 19.32 -12.67
C LEU A 92 -13.87 18.93 -12.47
N ALA A 93 -13.39 18.87 -11.21
CA ALA A 93 -12.01 18.51 -10.89
C ALA A 93 -11.64 17.12 -11.40
N CYS A 94 -12.59 16.19 -11.39
CA CYS A 94 -12.37 14.83 -11.87
C CYS A 94 -12.53 14.63 -13.37
N ASN A 95 -13.13 15.59 -14.08
CA ASN A 95 -13.30 15.54 -15.54
C ASN A 95 -12.37 16.54 -16.28
N SER A 96 -11.51 17.25 -15.55
CA SER A 96 -10.55 18.22 -16.10
C SER A 96 -9.12 17.67 -16.10
N PRO A 97 -8.18 18.28 -16.85
CA PRO A 97 -6.75 18.00 -16.71
C PRO A 97 -6.28 18.06 -15.25
N ILE A 98 -5.26 17.27 -14.89
CA ILE A 98 -4.77 17.14 -13.50
C ILE A 98 -4.51 18.51 -12.86
N GLN A 99 -3.91 19.45 -13.58
CA GLN A 99 -3.56 20.77 -13.03
C GLN A 99 -4.80 21.61 -12.65
N ASP A 100 -5.86 21.51 -13.44
CA ASP A 100 -7.12 22.22 -13.17
C ASP A 100 -7.84 21.56 -11.98
N GLY A 101 -7.88 20.23 -11.97
CA GLY A 101 -8.41 19.48 -10.83
C GLY A 101 -7.67 19.77 -9.52
N LEU A 102 -6.34 19.82 -9.55
CA LEU A 102 -5.52 20.23 -8.41
C LEU A 102 -5.83 21.65 -7.96
N THR A 103 -6.00 22.58 -8.89
CA THR A 103 -6.35 23.98 -8.59
C THR A 103 -7.68 24.07 -7.85
N ILE A 104 -8.70 23.33 -8.32
CA ILE A 104 -10.01 23.27 -7.67
C ILE A 104 -9.89 22.74 -6.24
N VAL A 105 -9.35 21.53 -6.06
CA VAL A 105 -9.34 20.87 -4.74
C VAL A 105 -8.39 21.54 -3.74
N ARG A 106 -7.41 22.33 -4.21
CA ARG A 106 -6.58 23.20 -3.33
C ARG A 106 -7.36 24.40 -2.82
N GLY A 107 -8.35 24.89 -3.56
CA GLY A 107 -9.26 25.94 -3.11
C GLY A 107 -10.07 25.56 -1.85
N TRP A 108 -10.18 24.25 -1.56
CA TRP A 108 -10.90 23.73 -0.39
C TRP A 108 -10.08 23.70 0.90
N GLN A 109 -8.85 24.23 0.87
CA GLN A 109 -7.85 23.97 1.90
C GLN A 109 -7.17 25.25 2.38
N VAL A 110 -6.72 25.24 3.63
CA VAL A 110 -5.77 26.23 4.18
C VAL A 110 -4.47 25.50 4.48
N GLY A 111 -3.44 25.78 3.66
CA GLY A 111 -2.23 24.96 3.63
C GLY A 111 -2.55 23.54 3.17
N ALA A 112 -2.09 22.52 3.92
CA ALA A 112 -2.33 21.11 3.62
C ALA A 112 -3.61 20.55 4.28
N LYS A 113 -4.45 21.40 4.88
CA LYS A 113 -5.62 20.98 5.66
C LYS A 113 -6.92 21.34 4.95
N LEU A 114 -7.72 20.32 4.65
CA LEU A 114 -9.08 20.48 4.14
C LEU A 114 -9.98 21.23 5.12
N ASN A 115 -10.78 22.15 4.58
CA ASN A 115 -11.83 22.82 5.32
C ASN A 115 -12.91 21.82 5.79
N PRO A 116 -13.60 22.08 6.92
CA PRO A 116 -14.53 21.11 7.51
C PRO A 116 -15.68 20.67 6.58
N GLU A 117 -16.21 21.59 5.78
CA GLU A 117 -17.37 21.35 4.92
C GLU A 117 -17.04 20.41 3.72
N PRO A 118 -16.05 20.70 2.86
CA PRO A 118 -15.67 19.78 1.79
C PRO A 118 -15.17 18.44 2.35
N LEU A 119 -14.49 18.43 3.52
CA LEU A 119 -14.11 17.21 4.21
C LEU A 119 -15.33 16.34 4.58
N SER A 120 -16.38 16.94 5.11
CA SER A 120 -17.61 16.24 5.50
C SER A 120 -18.32 15.64 4.29
N GLU A 121 -18.47 16.43 3.22
CA GLU A 121 -19.11 15.98 1.97
C GLU A 121 -18.31 14.87 1.26
N LEU A 122 -16.98 15.00 1.19
CA LEU A 122 -16.11 13.94 0.66
C LEU A 122 -16.25 12.65 1.47
N LYS A 123 -16.29 12.73 2.80
CA LYS A 123 -16.50 11.55 3.65
C LYS A 123 -17.86 10.90 3.40
N ALA A 124 -18.92 11.69 3.27
CA ALA A 124 -20.25 11.18 2.97
C ALA A 124 -20.32 10.51 1.58
N PHE A 125 -19.68 11.11 0.57
CA PHE A 125 -19.60 10.56 -0.77
C PHE A 125 -18.75 9.28 -0.82
N MET A 126 -17.52 9.32 -0.31
CA MET A 126 -16.61 8.17 -0.28
C MET A 126 -17.17 7.01 0.55
N GLY A 127 -17.90 7.32 1.62
CA GLY A 127 -18.58 6.35 2.46
C GLY A 127 -19.92 5.82 1.90
N SER A 128 -20.42 6.32 0.78
CA SER A 128 -21.71 5.87 0.22
C SER A 128 -21.67 4.42 -0.27
N PRO A 129 -22.77 3.65 -0.20
CA PRO A 129 -22.79 2.24 -0.65
C PRO A 129 -22.28 2.05 -2.08
N GLU A 130 -22.66 2.95 -2.98
CA GLU A 130 -22.25 2.91 -4.39
C GLU A 130 -20.75 3.17 -4.56
N MET A 131 -20.21 4.19 -3.87
CA MET A 131 -18.78 4.48 -3.93
C MET A 131 -17.96 3.39 -3.24
N ARG A 132 -18.47 2.76 -2.17
CA ARG A 132 -17.82 1.58 -1.56
C ARG A 132 -17.72 0.44 -2.55
N ALA A 133 -18.78 0.11 -3.28
CA ALA A 133 -18.74 -0.93 -4.31
C ALA A 133 -17.73 -0.61 -5.44
N ILE A 134 -17.58 0.68 -5.80
CA ILE A 134 -16.58 1.13 -6.76
C ILE A 134 -15.15 0.97 -6.19
N GLN A 135 -14.94 1.36 -4.94
CA GLN A 135 -13.67 1.16 -4.23
C GLN A 135 -13.33 -0.34 -4.15
N ASP A 136 -14.28 -1.20 -3.78
CA ASP A 136 -14.11 -2.66 -3.72
C ASP A 136 -13.66 -3.23 -5.07
N ALA A 137 -14.35 -2.84 -6.15
CA ALA A 137 -13.98 -3.28 -7.49
C ALA A 137 -12.56 -2.81 -7.87
N ARG A 138 -12.14 -1.62 -7.44
CA ARG A 138 -10.79 -1.12 -7.71
C ARG A 138 -9.73 -1.80 -6.84
N ILE A 139 -10.04 -2.05 -5.57
CA ILE A 139 -9.21 -2.81 -4.63
C ILE A 139 -8.98 -4.21 -5.19
N ALA A 140 -10.00 -4.87 -5.75
CA ALA A 140 -9.86 -6.19 -6.35
C ALA A 140 -8.85 -6.22 -7.53
N VAL A 141 -8.78 -5.16 -8.34
CA VAL A 141 -7.77 -5.05 -9.42
C VAL A 141 -6.35 -4.92 -8.86
N THR A 142 -6.18 -4.10 -7.82
CA THR A 142 -4.90 -3.99 -7.10
C THR A 142 -4.51 -5.32 -6.47
N ALA A 143 -5.48 -6.02 -5.88
CA ALA A 143 -5.28 -7.32 -5.26
C ALA A 143 -4.90 -8.40 -6.27
N ALA A 144 -5.53 -8.45 -7.44
CA ALA A 144 -5.13 -9.37 -8.52
C ALA A 144 -3.68 -9.13 -8.97
N SER A 145 -3.26 -7.86 -9.05
CA SER A 145 -1.87 -7.52 -9.40
C SER A 145 -0.87 -7.96 -8.32
N ALA A 146 -1.26 -7.79 -7.05
CA ALA A 146 -0.47 -8.24 -5.91
C ALA A 146 -0.40 -9.76 -5.79
N GLU A 147 -1.50 -10.46 -6.08
CA GLU A 147 -1.58 -11.92 -6.09
C GLU A 147 -0.68 -12.51 -7.17
N LEU A 148 -0.64 -11.90 -8.36
CA LEU A 148 0.32 -12.29 -9.40
C LEU A 148 1.76 -12.18 -8.89
N LEU A 149 2.14 -11.06 -8.27
CA LEU A 149 3.48 -10.88 -7.73
C LEU A 149 3.80 -11.86 -6.59
N ALA A 150 2.84 -12.14 -5.71
CA ALA A 150 3.01 -13.09 -4.61
C ALA A 150 3.18 -14.52 -5.13
N ASN A 151 2.42 -14.92 -6.15
CA ASN A 151 2.56 -16.23 -6.78
C ASN A 151 3.88 -16.36 -7.56
N THR A 152 4.27 -15.33 -8.32
CA THR A 152 5.58 -15.29 -8.98
C THR A 152 6.72 -15.40 -7.96
N TRP A 153 6.63 -14.69 -6.83
CA TRP A 153 7.62 -14.77 -5.75
C TRP A 153 7.79 -16.20 -5.22
N VAL A 154 6.69 -16.90 -4.96
CA VAL A 154 6.70 -18.29 -4.48
C VAL A 154 7.24 -19.25 -5.54
N SER A 155 6.87 -19.05 -6.81
CA SER A 155 7.36 -19.82 -7.94
C SER A 155 8.88 -19.66 -8.13
N ASP A 156 9.37 -18.42 -8.14
CA ASP A 156 10.80 -18.10 -8.30
C ASP A 156 11.65 -18.64 -7.14
N ARG A 157 11.05 -18.73 -5.94
CA ARG A 157 11.65 -19.40 -4.77
C ARG A 157 11.75 -20.93 -4.92
N GLY A 158 11.05 -21.51 -5.90
CA GLY A 158 10.94 -22.97 -6.05
C GLY A 158 10.14 -23.63 -4.92
N ALA A 159 9.26 -22.88 -4.27
CA ALA A 159 8.51 -23.37 -3.12
C ALA A 159 7.27 -24.14 -3.57
N ALA A 160 7.14 -25.40 -3.14
CA ALA A 160 5.97 -26.26 -3.41
C ALA A 160 4.79 -25.95 -2.46
N ARG A 161 4.43 -24.67 -2.33
CA ARG A 161 3.30 -24.20 -1.51
C ARG A 161 2.58 -23.05 -2.21
N ALA A 162 1.39 -22.70 -1.73
CA ALA A 162 0.76 -21.44 -2.10
C ALA A 162 1.43 -20.24 -1.39
N ARG A 163 1.16 -19.04 -1.89
CA ARG A 163 1.51 -17.78 -1.21
C ARG A 163 0.82 -17.66 0.15
N THR A 164 1.57 -17.19 1.14
CA THR A 164 1.08 -16.90 2.49
C THR A 164 0.29 -15.58 2.51
N LEU A 165 -0.49 -15.38 3.56
CA LEU A 165 -1.17 -14.08 3.80
C LEU A 165 -0.16 -12.94 4.00
N GLN A 166 1.02 -13.23 4.57
CA GLN A 166 2.09 -12.24 4.74
C GLN A 166 2.64 -11.77 3.39
N GLU A 167 2.98 -12.70 2.49
CA GLU A 167 3.43 -12.40 1.13
C GLU A 167 2.35 -11.60 0.39
N MET A 168 1.09 -12.02 0.49
CA MET A 168 -0.04 -11.32 -0.10
C MET A 168 -0.17 -9.88 0.42
N ALA A 169 -0.13 -9.67 1.75
CA ALA A 169 -0.22 -8.36 2.36
C ALA A 169 0.97 -7.47 1.97
N PHE A 170 2.17 -8.03 1.92
CA PHE A 170 3.39 -7.34 1.50
C PHE A 170 3.29 -6.83 0.06
N PHE A 171 2.93 -7.70 -0.89
CA PHE A 171 2.80 -7.31 -2.29
C PHE A 171 1.59 -6.41 -2.53
N PHE A 172 0.50 -6.57 -1.79
CA PHE A 172 -0.65 -5.68 -1.86
C PHE A 172 -0.30 -4.25 -1.43
N ASP A 173 0.37 -4.10 -0.29
CA ASP A 173 0.86 -2.79 0.17
C ASP A 173 1.93 -2.22 -0.79
N LEU A 174 2.70 -3.09 -1.48
CA LEU A 174 3.70 -2.66 -2.47
C LEU A 174 3.06 -2.12 -3.75
N VAL A 175 2.07 -2.82 -4.30
CA VAL A 175 1.35 -2.36 -5.48
C VAL A 175 0.59 -1.08 -5.14
N THR A 176 -0.08 -1.05 -3.98
CA THR A 176 -0.85 0.11 -3.51
C THR A 176 0.03 1.36 -3.36
N GLN A 177 1.12 1.27 -2.61
CA GLN A 177 1.90 2.45 -2.22
C GLN A 177 3.00 2.82 -3.23
N ASN A 178 3.48 1.84 -4.01
CA ASN A 178 4.69 2.00 -4.81
C ASN A 178 4.55 1.55 -6.27
N GLY A 179 3.37 1.07 -6.67
CA GLY A 179 3.08 0.64 -8.04
C GLY A 179 3.81 -0.64 -8.47
N GLY A 180 4.32 -1.44 -7.53
CA GLY A 180 4.98 -2.71 -7.79
C GLY A 180 6.50 -2.71 -7.57
N THR A 181 7.21 -3.67 -8.17
CA THR A 181 8.59 -4.05 -7.79
C THR A 181 9.70 -3.18 -8.37
N LYS A 182 9.41 -2.36 -9.38
CA LYS A 182 10.44 -1.56 -10.11
C LYS A 182 11.63 -2.40 -10.59
N GLY A 183 11.36 -3.64 -11.00
CA GLY A 183 12.36 -4.56 -11.54
C GLY A 183 13.17 -5.32 -10.51
N VAL A 184 12.91 -5.15 -9.20
CA VAL A 184 13.49 -6.05 -8.19
C VAL A 184 12.80 -7.42 -8.30
N VAL A 185 13.60 -8.46 -8.45
CA VAL A 185 13.15 -9.86 -8.58
C VAL A 185 13.77 -10.74 -7.50
N TYR A 186 13.27 -11.97 -7.35
CA TYR A 186 13.77 -12.91 -6.34
C TYR A 186 15.28 -13.22 -6.49
N ALA A 187 15.78 -13.28 -7.73
CA ALA A 187 17.20 -13.48 -7.99
C ALA A 187 18.10 -12.38 -7.39
N ASP A 188 17.63 -11.12 -7.36
CA ASP A 188 18.38 -10.01 -6.72
C ASP A 188 18.51 -10.23 -5.21
N VAL A 189 17.44 -10.72 -4.58
CA VAL A 189 17.39 -11.04 -3.15
C VAL A 189 18.34 -12.18 -2.82
N GLN A 190 18.30 -13.26 -3.60
CA GLN A 190 19.20 -14.39 -3.42
C GLN A 190 20.66 -13.98 -3.61
N HIS A 191 20.95 -13.18 -4.65
CA HIS A 191 22.29 -12.65 -4.87
C HIS A 191 22.78 -11.84 -3.66
N PHE A 192 21.95 -10.93 -3.15
CA PHE A 192 22.28 -10.12 -1.97
C PHE A 192 22.58 -10.99 -0.74
N ILE A 193 21.75 -11.99 -0.45
CA ILE A 193 21.93 -12.89 0.68
C ILE A 193 23.19 -13.74 0.51
N ASN A 194 23.45 -14.27 -0.69
CA ASN A 194 24.61 -15.12 -0.96
C ASN A 194 25.94 -14.38 -0.80
N VAL A 195 25.99 -13.09 -1.19
CA VAL A 195 27.19 -12.26 -1.04
C VAL A 195 27.45 -11.89 0.43
N ASN A 196 26.38 -11.72 1.23
CA ASN A 196 26.50 -11.16 2.57
C ASN A 196 26.30 -12.17 3.71
N THR A 197 25.74 -13.35 3.45
CA THR A 197 25.15 -14.27 4.46
C THR A 197 23.88 -13.71 5.11
N ALA A 198 23.06 -14.59 5.68
CA ALA A 198 21.81 -14.21 6.37
C ALA A 198 22.05 -13.18 7.50
N ALA A 199 22.99 -13.47 8.40
CA ALA A 199 23.27 -12.61 9.55
C ALA A 199 23.74 -11.19 9.14
N LYS A 200 24.65 -11.08 8.16
CA LYS A 200 25.09 -9.73 7.73
C LYS A 200 24.04 -9.02 6.87
N SER A 201 23.13 -9.74 6.21
CA SER A 201 22.09 -9.10 5.41
C SER A 201 21.22 -8.17 6.25
N VAL A 202 20.80 -8.60 7.45
CA VAL A 202 20.04 -7.74 8.37
C VAL A 202 20.91 -6.60 8.91
N GLN A 203 22.16 -6.88 9.25
CA GLN A 203 23.10 -5.86 9.74
C GLN A 203 23.33 -4.74 8.72
N ILE A 204 23.53 -5.08 7.43
CA ILE A 204 23.73 -4.09 6.35
C ILE A 204 22.53 -3.17 6.22
N VAL A 205 21.31 -3.69 6.37
CA VAL A 205 20.10 -2.86 6.35
C VAL A 205 20.08 -1.91 7.54
N SER A 206 20.41 -2.40 8.75
CA SER A 206 20.49 -1.58 9.95
C SER A 206 21.57 -0.50 9.85
N ASP A 207 22.75 -0.83 9.34
CA ASP A 207 23.87 0.11 9.14
C ASP A 207 23.48 1.18 8.12
N TRP A 208 22.88 0.79 6.99
CA TRP A 208 22.39 1.73 5.99
C TRP A 208 21.37 2.73 6.56
N ILE A 209 20.51 2.29 7.49
CA ILE A 209 19.57 3.18 8.20
C ILE A 209 20.34 4.17 9.09
N PHE A 210 21.33 3.70 9.85
CA PHE A 210 22.10 4.58 10.74
C PHE A 210 22.93 5.61 9.98
N ASP A 211 23.35 5.29 8.76
CA ASP A 211 24.08 6.18 7.85
C ASP A 211 23.18 7.22 7.16
N GLN A 212 21.85 7.12 7.27
CA GLN A 212 20.96 8.10 6.64
C GLN A 212 20.98 9.46 7.36
N PRO A 213 20.85 10.57 6.62
CA PRO A 213 20.76 11.91 7.21
C PRO A 213 19.61 12.03 8.22
N PRO A 214 19.79 12.82 9.31
CA PRO A 214 18.81 12.94 10.37
C PRO A 214 17.52 13.68 9.96
N ASN A 215 17.50 14.33 8.79
CA ASN A 215 16.35 15.07 8.26
C ASN A 215 15.51 14.27 7.25
N VAL A 216 15.81 12.99 7.03
CA VAL A 216 14.97 12.13 6.17
C VAL A 216 13.65 11.81 6.87
N ALA A 217 12.54 11.93 6.16
CA ALA A 217 11.22 11.59 6.68
C ALA A 217 11.18 10.12 7.15
N GLY A 218 10.66 9.88 8.35
CA GLY A 218 10.55 8.54 8.94
C GLY A 218 11.84 7.99 9.58
N ILE A 219 12.94 8.75 9.64
CA ILE A 219 14.21 8.27 10.17
C ILE A 219 14.15 7.84 11.65
N GLY A 220 13.30 8.49 12.46
CA GLY A 220 13.09 8.11 13.85
C GLY A 220 12.54 6.68 13.99
N ASP A 221 11.53 6.34 13.19
CA ASP A 221 10.98 4.98 13.13
C ASP A 221 12.02 4.00 12.59
N ALA A 222 12.79 4.40 11.59
CA ALA A 222 13.82 3.57 11.01
C ALA A 222 14.91 3.20 12.01
N LYS A 223 15.38 4.14 12.84
CA LYS A 223 16.37 3.83 13.89
C LYS A 223 15.82 2.86 14.93
N ASN A 224 14.55 3.00 15.31
CA ASN A 224 13.89 2.02 16.18
C ASN A 224 13.79 0.64 15.51
N ASN A 225 13.49 0.61 14.21
CA ASN A 225 13.47 -0.61 13.40
C ASN A 225 14.86 -1.26 13.26
N ALA A 226 15.92 -0.47 13.01
CA ALA A 226 17.30 -0.94 12.88
C ALA A 226 17.82 -1.58 14.18
N ALA A 227 17.36 -1.11 15.34
CA ALA A 227 17.63 -1.74 16.63
C ALA A 227 16.79 -3.00 16.88
N LEU A 228 15.56 -3.04 16.35
CA LEU A 228 14.60 -4.13 16.55
C LEU A 228 14.89 -5.34 15.64
N TRP A 229 14.97 -5.12 14.33
CA TRP A 229 14.99 -6.16 13.29
C TRP A 229 16.11 -7.19 13.42
N PRO A 230 17.34 -6.86 13.84
CA PRO A 230 18.40 -7.86 14.07
C PRO A 230 18.00 -8.98 15.05
N THR A 231 17.01 -8.73 15.92
CA THR A 231 16.56 -9.70 16.94
C THR A 231 15.27 -10.43 16.58
N ILE A 232 14.54 -9.99 15.55
CA ILE A 232 13.19 -10.51 15.25
C ILE A 232 12.99 -11.03 13.83
N VAL A 233 13.84 -10.62 12.87
CA VAL A 233 13.78 -11.16 11.51
C VAL A 233 14.23 -12.61 11.57
N ALA A 234 13.30 -13.53 11.36
CA ALA A 234 13.61 -14.95 11.27
C ALA A 234 14.03 -15.34 9.85
N ASP A 235 14.64 -16.52 9.72
CA ASP A 235 15.12 -17.05 8.43
C ASP A 235 14.03 -17.05 7.36
N ASP A 236 12.80 -17.47 7.70
CA ASP A 236 11.66 -17.50 6.76
C ASP A 236 11.16 -16.11 6.34
N ASP A 237 11.49 -15.07 7.12
CA ASP A 237 11.09 -13.67 6.88
C ASP A 237 12.22 -12.89 6.15
N LEU A 238 13.44 -13.42 6.13
CA LEU A 238 14.64 -12.73 5.65
C LEU A 238 14.53 -12.31 4.18
N GLU A 239 14.02 -13.16 3.31
CA GLU A 239 13.97 -12.88 1.87
C GLU A 239 13.03 -11.71 1.55
N LEU A 240 11.84 -11.67 2.18
CA LEU A 240 10.93 -10.53 2.06
C LEU A 240 11.53 -9.26 2.69
N PHE A 241 12.29 -9.41 3.78
CA PHE A 241 12.95 -8.29 4.44
C PHE A 241 14.04 -7.67 3.56
N VAL A 242 14.88 -8.50 2.94
CA VAL A 242 15.88 -8.07 1.96
C VAL A 242 15.20 -7.49 0.72
N PHE A 243 14.09 -8.08 0.24
CA PHE A 243 13.31 -7.49 -0.84
C PHE A 243 12.84 -6.08 -0.49
N ALA A 244 12.33 -5.85 0.72
CA ALA A 244 11.91 -4.54 1.18
C ALA A 244 13.03 -3.50 1.08
N PHE A 245 14.24 -3.89 1.51
CA PHE A 245 15.44 -3.06 1.39
C PHE A 245 15.81 -2.76 -0.07
N LEU A 246 15.97 -3.79 -0.91
CA LEU A 246 16.33 -3.60 -2.31
C LEU A 246 15.30 -2.76 -3.06
N ARG A 247 14.01 -2.97 -2.75
CA ARG A 247 12.93 -2.21 -3.35
C ARG A 247 12.92 -0.76 -2.88
N CYS A 248 13.21 -0.47 -1.61
CA CYS A 248 13.23 0.90 -1.11
C CYS A 248 14.31 1.73 -1.83
N GLN A 249 15.44 1.13 -2.21
CA GLN A 249 16.49 1.79 -3.00
C GLN A 249 16.01 2.28 -4.37
N LYS A 250 14.91 1.71 -4.91
CA LYS A 250 14.28 2.15 -6.18
C LYS A 250 13.25 3.27 -5.99
N SER A 251 12.94 3.66 -4.76
CA SER A 251 12.09 4.83 -4.48
C SER A 251 12.88 6.13 -4.61
N LYS A 252 12.18 7.27 -4.76
CA LYS A 252 12.84 8.58 -4.73
C LYS A 252 13.56 8.74 -3.37
N PRO A 253 14.74 9.38 -3.30
CA PRO A 253 15.56 9.44 -2.10
C PRO A 253 14.81 9.82 -0.82
N GLN A 254 13.93 10.82 -0.89
CA GLN A 254 13.15 11.29 0.26
C GLN A 254 12.12 10.27 0.79
N TRP A 255 11.78 9.23 0.02
CA TRP A 255 10.77 8.22 0.34
C TRP A 255 11.36 6.84 0.63
N GLN A 256 12.68 6.65 0.52
CA GLN A 256 13.31 5.34 0.69
C GLN A 256 13.12 4.81 2.11
N ILE A 257 13.35 5.66 3.13
CA ILE A 257 13.18 5.28 4.53
C ILE A 257 11.72 4.96 4.88
N ASP A 258 10.78 5.80 4.45
CA ASP A 258 9.36 5.55 4.68
C ASP A 258 8.90 4.23 4.01
N THR A 259 9.36 3.98 2.78
CA THR A 259 9.13 2.71 2.07
C THR A 259 9.68 1.53 2.87
N LEU A 260 10.92 1.64 3.38
CA LEU A 260 11.56 0.56 4.14
C LEU A 260 10.87 0.31 5.48
N ASN A 261 10.51 1.35 6.23
CA ASN A 261 9.81 1.19 7.51
C ASN A 261 8.55 0.36 7.34
N ARG A 262 7.74 0.69 6.33
CA ARG A 262 6.46 0.04 6.07
C ARG A 262 6.63 -1.40 5.57
N LYS A 263 7.46 -1.60 4.54
CA LYS A 263 7.69 -2.92 3.94
C LYS A 263 8.50 -3.84 4.85
N GLY A 264 9.50 -3.30 5.54
CA GLY A 264 10.26 -4.00 6.56
C GLY A 264 9.40 -4.44 7.74
N ALA A 265 8.45 -3.60 8.20
CA ALA A 265 7.52 -4.00 9.27
C ALA A 265 6.57 -5.14 8.84
N LEU A 266 6.13 -5.17 7.59
CA LEU A 266 5.33 -6.28 7.06
C LEU A 266 6.17 -7.56 6.91
N ALA A 267 7.39 -7.44 6.36
CA ALA A 267 8.32 -8.55 6.19
C ALA A 267 8.76 -9.14 7.54
N ALA A 268 9.15 -8.32 8.50
CA ALA A 268 9.54 -8.75 9.85
C ALA A 268 8.33 -9.03 10.76
N ARG A 269 7.10 -8.83 10.28
CA ARG A 269 5.82 -8.93 11.02
C ARG A 269 5.71 -8.00 12.23
N LYS A 270 6.67 -7.11 12.44
CA LYS A 270 6.71 -6.12 13.51
C LYS A 270 7.64 -4.99 13.13
N GLY A 271 7.26 -3.76 13.46
CA GLY A 271 8.08 -2.58 13.21
C GLY A 271 7.37 -1.28 13.53
N PHE A 272 8.10 -0.18 13.41
CA PHE A 272 7.65 1.18 13.61
C PHE A 272 7.35 1.84 12.27
N VAL A 273 6.17 2.44 12.16
CA VAL A 273 5.73 3.22 11.00
C VAL A 273 4.93 4.41 11.50
N HIS A 274 5.26 5.61 11.04
CA HIS A 274 4.61 6.87 11.42
C HIS A 274 4.46 7.05 12.93
N LYS A 275 5.56 6.84 13.67
CA LYS A 275 5.67 6.97 15.14
C LYS A 275 4.87 5.94 15.95
N LYS A 276 4.33 4.91 15.30
CA LYS A 276 3.57 3.84 15.96
C LYS A 276 4.21 2.49 15.70
N GLN A 277 4.30 1.67 16.74
CA GLN A 277 4.69 0.28 16.60
C GLN A 277 3.50 -0.56 16.15
N TYR A 278 3.72 -1.43 15.16
CA TYR A 278 2.79 -2.42 14.69
C TYR A 278 3.35 -3.81 14.95
N ASP A 279 2.46 -4.71 15.34
CA ASP A 279 2.73 -6.14 15.53
C ASP A 279 1.66 -6.89 14.74
N PHE A 280 2.10 -7.70 13.78
CA PHE A 280 1.26 -8.45 12.86
C PHE A 280 1.40 -9.95 13.06
N ARG A 281 2.09 -10.40 14.11
CA ARG A 281 2.36 -11.84 14.35
C ARG A 281 1.09 -12.65 14.63
N ASP A 282 0.04 -12.01 15.13
CA ASP A 282 -1.30 -12.56 15.32
C ASP A 282 -2.06 -12.74 13.99
N ILE A 283 -1.79 -11.88 13.00
CA ILE A 283 -2.42 -11.93 11.68
C ILE A 283 -1.65 -12.87 10.75
N PHE A 284 -0.32 -12.77 10.75
CA PHE A 284 0.57 -13.57 9.93
C PHE A 284 1.10 -14.74 10.75
N SER A 285 0.21 -15.64 11.17
CA SER A 285 0.64 -16.83 11.89
C SER A 285 1.66 -17.59 11.05
N ARG A 286 2.73 -18.08 11.69
CA ARG A 286 3.59 -19.08 11.06
C ARG A 286 2.75 -20.35 11.01
N THR A 287 2.26 -20.70 9.84
CA THR A 287 1.75 -22.05 9.61
C THR A 287 2.85 -23.01 10.06
N LYS A 288 2.50 -23.92 10.97
CA LYS A 288 3.40 -24.97 11.44
C LYS A 288 3.74 -25.94 10.32
#